data_AF-X1G4H5-F1
#
_entry.id   AF-X1G4H5-F1
#
_cell.length_a   1.000
_cell.length_b   1.000
_cell.length_c   1.000
_cell.angle_alpha   90.00
_cell.angle_beta   90.00
_cell.angle_gamma   90.00
#
_symmetry.space_group_name_H-M   'P 1'
#
loop_
_entity.id
_entity.type
_entity.pdbx_description
1 polymer ?
#
loop_
_entity_poly.entity_id
_entity_poly.type
_entity_poly.pdbx_seq_one_letter_code
_entity_poly.pdbx_strand_id
1 'polypeptide(L)'
;IVPLLFVLQFVAIGTGMMKNESFVDSMSRSGDPRELLEGTLYYAIVMVLMTFFWFYIPSTGIDNANPTALLIIGCVSGGDGLADIIGRKFGGEKKFGIKGGEKTIIGSIGMLVGSILVSSILVLIFSLEVPQFNLITLILPIIVVSIVATVVEALSPKGIDNFTIFLAVIFVILILELGFPEFWPFAYSF
;
A
#
# COMPACT_ATOMS: atom_id res chain seq x y z
N ILE A 1 -13.99 9.42 3.81
CA ILE A 1 -14.88 9.98 2.76
C ILE A 1 -14.18 10.05 1.41
N VAL A 2 -13.03 10.73 1.30
CA VAL A 2 -12.33 10.92 0.01
C VAL A 2 -12.01 9.60 -0.73
N PRO A 3 -11.41 8.55 -0.12
CA PRO A 3 -11.15 7.30 -0.82
C PRO A 3 -12.42 6.62 -1.36
N LEU A 4 -13.53 6.72 -0.62
CA LEU A 4 -14.83 6.16 -1.03
C LEU A 4 -15.37 6.88 -2.27
N LEU A 5 -15.23 8.20 -2.33
CA LEU A 5 -15.62 8.97 -3.51
C LEU A 5 -14.80 8.57 -4.75
N PHE A 6 -13.50 8.31 -4.59
CA PHE A 6 -12.66 7.79 -5.67
C PHE A 6 -13.11 6.41 -6.15
N VAL A 7 -13.44 5.48 -5.25
CA VAL A 7 -14.01 4.18 -5.64
C VAL A 7 -15.27 4.35 -6.48
N LEU A 8 -16.22 5.17 -6.01
CA LEU A 8 -17.46 5.44 -6.75
C LEU A 8 -17.19 6.08 -8.11
N GLN A 9 -16.25 7.03 -8.18
CA GLN A 9 -15.87 7.70 -9.41
C GLN A 9 -15.21 6.74 -10.41
N PHE A 10 -14.28 5.90 -9.97
CA PHE A 10 -13.62 4.91 -10.82
C PHE A 10 -14.61 3.89 -11.37
N VAL A 11 -15.54 3.39 -10.54
CA VAL A 11 -16.60 2.49 -10.98
C VAL A 11 -17.52 3.17 -11.99
N ALA A 12 -17.97 4.40 -11.70
CA ALA A 12 -18.89 5.13 -12.58
C ALA A 12 -18.26 5.42 -13.95
N ILE A 13 -16.98 5.81 -14.00
CA ILE A 13 -16.28 6.09 -15.26
C ILE A 13 -15.95 4.79 -16.00
N GLY A 14 -15.35 3.80 -15.33
CA GLY A 14 -14.90 2.57 -15.97
C GLY A 14 -16.02 1.68 -16.49
N THR A 15 -17.22 1.75 -15.90
CA THR A 15 -18.42 1.06 -16.41
C THR A 15 -19.16 1.85 -17.48
N GLY A 16 -18.76 3.09 -17.76
CA GLY A 16 -19.42 3.98 -18.72
C GLY A 16 -20.68 4.68 -18.22
N MET A 17 -21.01 4.57 -16.92
CA MET A 17 -22.11 5.32 -16.30
C MET A 17 -21.86 6.84 -16.28
N MET A 18 -20.60 7.26 -16.25
CA MET A 18 -20.17 8.65 -16.28
C MET A 18 -19.06 8.85 -17.34
N LYS A 19 -19.15 9.93 -18.11
CA LYS A 19 -18.11 10.29 -19.09
C LYS A 19 -17.25 11.43 -18.55
N ASN A 20 -15.95 11.19 -18.46
CA ASN A 20 -14.98 12.21 -18.06
C ASN A 20 -13.62 11.91 -18.71
N GLU A 21 -13.41 12.40 -19.93
CA GLU A 21 -12.21 12.13 -20.73
C GLU A 21 -10.95 12.70 -20.07
N SER A 22 -11.01 13.92 -19.54
CA SER A 22 -9.89 14.51 -18.79
C SER A 22 -9.43 13.65 -17.60
N PHE A 23 -10.36 12.94 -16.97
CA PHE A 23 -10.03 12.05 -15.86
C PHE A 23 -9.44 10.72 -16.35
N VAL A 24 -9.92 10.19 -17.47
CA VAL A 24 -9.36 8.99 -18.11
C VAL A 24 -7.94 9.25 -18.62
N ASP A 25 -7.70 10.42 -19.21
CA ASP A 25 -6.39 10.81 -19.73
C ASP A 25 -5.34 10.99 -18.62
N SER A 26 -5.78 11.40 -17.42
CA SER A 26 -4.87 11.58 -16.28
C SER A 26 -4.57 10.28 -15.52
N MET A 27 -5.43 9.27 -15.62
CA MET A 27 -5.37 8.06 -14.78
C MET A 27 -5.23 6.73 -15.55
N SER A 28 -5.38 6.73 -16.88
CA SER A 28 -5.15 5.55 -17.73
C SER A 28 -3.92 5.73 -18.62
N ARG A 29 -3.29 4.62 -19.01
CA ARG A 29 -2.12 4.63 -19.90
C ARG A 29 -2.52 4.51 -21.37
N SER A 30 -3.60 3.78 -21.67
CA SER A 30 -4.07 3.59 -23.05
C SER A 30 -5.16 4.57 -23.49
N GLY A 31 -5.77 5.30 -22.56
CA GLY A 31 -7.00 6.07 -22.82
C GLY A 31 -8.27 5.23 -22.70
N ASP A 32 -8.19 3.93 -22.37
CA ASP A 32 -9.37 3.10 -22.10
C ASP A 32 -9.91 3.36 -20.67
N PRO A 33 -11.16 3.84 -20.50
CA PRO A 33 -11.78 4.03 -19.19
C PRO A 33 -11.80 2.76 -18.32
N ARG A 34 -11.75 1.57 -18.92
CA ARG A 34 -11.78 0.30 -18.18
C ARG A 34 -10.53 0.07 -17.35
N GLU A 35 -9.39 0.69 -17.69
CA GLU A 35 -8.16 0.61 -16.89
C GLU A 35 -8.35 1.16 -15.47
N LEU A 36 -9.30 2.09 -15.28
CA LEU A 36 -9.64 2.60 -13.95
C LEU A 36 -10.20 1.51 -13.02
N LEU A 37 -10.77 0.43 -13.56
CA LEU A 37 -11.30 -0.71 -12.80
C LEU A 37 -10.22 -1.74 -12.41
N GLU A 38 -8.97 -1.54 -12.86
CA GLU A 38 -7.85 -2.41 -12.54
C GLU A 38 -7.11 -1.90 -11.29
N GLY A 39 -5.77 -1.74 -11.36
CA GLY A 39 -4.93 -1.39 -10.21
C GLY A 39 -5.37 -0.11 -9.48
N THR A 40 -5.90 0.87 -10.21
CA THR A 40 -6.40 2.14 -9.66
C THR A 40 -7.60 1.93 -8.73
N LEU A 41 -8.57 1.09 -9.11
CA LEU A 41 -9.71 0.74 -8.27
C LEU A 41 -9.26 -0.08 -7.05
N TYR A 42 -8.40 -1.08 -7.25
CA TYR A 42 -7.89 -1.89 -6.14
C TYR A 42 -7.13 -1.04 -5.11
N TYR A 43 -6.32 -0.09 -5.56
CA TYR A 43 -5.66 0.87 -4.68
C TYR A 43 -6.68 1.69 -3.86
N ALA A 44 -7.72 2.24 -4.50
CA ALA A 44 -8.73 3.00 -3.78
C ALA A 44 -9.54 2.14 -2.79
N ILE A 45 -9.83 0.88 -3.13
CA ILE A 45 -10.46 -0.07 -2.22
C ILE A 45 -9.57 -0.32 -1.00
N VAL A 46 -8.27 -0.57 -1.21
CA VAL A 46 -7.29 -0.72 -0.11
C VAL A 46 -7.33 0.51 0.79
N MET A 47 -7.28 1.73 0.23
CA MET A 47 -7.34 2.97 1.00
C MET A 47 -8.65 3.10 1.81
N VAL A 48 -9.80 2.67 1.27
CA VAL A 48 -11.07 2.64 2.00
C VAL A 48 -11.02 1.66 3.18
N LEU A 49 -10.60 0.41 2.93
CA LEU A 49 -10.53 -0.63 3.96
C LEU A 49 -9.63 -0.19 5.11
N MET A 50 -8.45 0.32 4.78
CA MET A 50 -7.51 0.82 5.77
C MET A 50 -8.06 1.99 6.57
N THR A 51 -8.74 2.93 5.90
CA THR A 51 -9.33 4.08 6.58
C THR A 51 -10.41 3.63 7.58
N PHE A 52 -11.19 2.61 7.23
CA PHE A 52 -12.30 2.15 8.05
C PHE A 52 -11.84 1.33 9.26
N PHE A 53 -10.85 0.45 9.07
CA PHE A 53 -10.43 -0.49 10.11
C PHE A 53 -9.23 -0.04 10.95
N TRP A 54 -8.27 0.67 10.35
CA TRP A 54 -6.94 0.87 10.96
C TRP A 54 -6.36 2.26 10.79
N PHE A 55 -7.15 3.26 10.39
CA PHE A 55 -6.63 4.62 10.38
C PHE A 55 -6.16 5.01 11.78
N TYR A 56 -5.13 5.86 11.86
CA TYR A 56 -4.28 6.01 13.05
C TYR A 56 -5.03 6.25 14.38
N ILE A 57 -6.25 6.78 14.33
CA ILE A 57 -7.20 6.74 15.44
C ILE A 57 -8.36 5.80 15.05
N PRO A 58 -8.43 4.58 15.62
CA PRO A 58 -9.58 3.72 15.43
C PRO A 58 -10.82 4.33 16.12
N SER A 59 -12.01 3.80 15.78
CA SER A 59 -13.28 4.21 16.41
C SER A 59 -13.28 4.05 17.94
N THR A 60 -12.37 3.24 18.47
CA THR A 60 -12.17 2.94 19.90
C THR A 60 -11.26 3.95 20.63
N GLY A 61 -10.76 4.98 19.94
CA GLY A 61 -9.95 6.05 20.52
C GLY A 61 -8.45 5.89 20.34
N ILE A 62 -7.69 6.94 20.69
CA ILE A 62 -6.24 7.04 20.46
C ILE A 62 -5.43 6.03 21.28
N ASP A 63 -5.95 5.58 22.42
CA ASP A 63 -5.27 4.59 23.28
C ASP A 63 -5.15 3.21 22.60
N ASN A 64 -6.01 2.93 21.62
CA ASN A 64 -6.00 1.71 20.82
C ASN A 64 -5.39 1.93 19.43
N ALA A 65 -4.69 3.05 19.21
CA ALA A 65 -4.08 3.39 17.95
C ALA A 65 -3.14 2.27 17.47
N ASN A 66 -3.26 1.93 16.19
CA ASN A 66 -2.52 0.85 15.58
C ASN A 66 -1.81 1.34 14.30
N PRO A 67 -0.47 1.18 14.18
CA PRO A 67 0.28 1.72 13.06
C PRO A 67 0.14 0.90 11.77
N THR A 68 -0.68 -0.16 11.75
CA THR A 68 -0.95 -1.02 10.59
C THR A 68 -1.20 -0.21 9.32
N ALA A 69 -2.08 0.79 9.37
CA ALA A 69 -2.39 1.56 8.17
C ALA A 69 -1.20 2.37 7.65
N LEU A 70 -0.29 2.81 8.55
CA LEU A 70 0.91 3.55 8.15
C LEU A 70 1.87 2.65 7.36
N LEU A 71 2.04 1.40 7.80
CA LEU A 71 2.91 0.42 7.13
C LEU A 71 2.33 0.00 5.77
N ILE A 72 1.02 -0.24 5.71
CA ILE A 72 0.38 -0.58 4.44
C ILE A 72 0.49 0.61 3.47
N ILE A 73 0.18 1.86 3.89
CA ILE A 73 0.32 3.06 3.04
C ILE A 73 1.76 3.17 2.56
N GLY A 74 2.73 3.01 3.46
CA GLY A 74 4.14 3.02 3.11
C GLY A 74 4.48 2.03 2.00
N CYS A 75 3.92 0.82 2.03
CA CYS A 75 4.13 -0.19 0.99
C CYS A 75 3.41 0.13 -0.32
N VAL A 76 2.08 0.36 -0.28
CA VAL A 76 1.26 0.50 -1.51
C VAL A 76 1.40 1.87 -2.18
N SER A 77 1.84 2.90 -1.46
CA SER A 77 2.04 4.25 -2.03
C SER A 77 3.51 4.60 -2.16
N GLY A 78 4.29 4.39 -1.10
CA GLY A 78 5.71 4.68 -1.08
C GLY A 78 6.50 3.65 -1.88
N GLY A 79 6.37 2.38 -1.50
CA GLY A 79 7.01 1.26 -2.18
C GLY A 79 6.66 1.20 -3.66
N ASP A 80 5.39 0.96 -3.99
CA ASP A 80 4.94 0.78 -5.38
C ASP A 80 5.25 2.01 -6.24
N GLY A 81 5.03 3.21 -5.70
CA GLY A 81 5.35 4.46 -6.38
C GLY A 81 6.84 4.63 -6.70
N LEU A 82 7.74 4.35 -5.73
CA LEU A 82 9.18 4.38 -5.97
C LEU A 82 9.63 3.25 -6.90
N ALA A 83 9.02 2.08 -6.81
CA ALA A 83 9.31 0.94 -7.69
C ALA A 83 9.04 1.29 -9.16
N ASP A 84 7.91 1.94 -9.45
CA ASP A 84 7.53 2.37 -10.80
C ASP A 84 8.46 3.49 -11.32
N ILE A 85 8.79 4.50 -10.51
CA ILE A 85 9.68 5.60 -10.92
C ILE A 85 11.10 5.09 -11.18
N ILE A 86 11.69 4.38 -10.21
CA ILE A 86 13.08 3.91 -10.29
C ILE A 86 13.19 2.79 -11.33
N GLY A 87 12.21 1.88 -11.37
CA GLY A 87 12.16 0.78 -12.34
C GLY A 87 12.11 1.30 -13.78
N ARG A 88 11.27 2.29 -14.09
CA ARG A 88 11.22 2.88 -15.44
C ARG A 88 12.50 3.62 -15.81
N LYS A 89 13.11 4.33 -14.86
CA LYS A 89 14.28 5.18 -15.14
C LYS A 89 15.59 4.41 -15.22
N PHE A 90 15.73 3.36 -14.40
CA PHE A 90 17.01 2.68 -14.19
C PHE A 90 16.94 1.15 -14.37
N GLY A 91 15.76 0.55 -14.47
CA GLY A 91 15.57 -0.91 -14.49
C GLY A 91 16.11 -1.63 -15.72
N GLY A 92 16.35 -0.93 -16.83
CA GLY A 92 16.87 -1.50 -18.07
C GLY A 92 15.94 -2.55 -18.70
N GLU A 93 16.51 -3.43 -19.52
CA GLU A 93 15.75 -4.41 -20.32
C GLU A 93 15.47 -5.74 -19.58
N LYS A 94 16.21 -6.03 -18.49
CA LYS A 94 16.06 -7.29 -17.74
C LYS A 94 14.83 -7.23 -16.83
N LYS A 95 13.71 -7.70 -17.36
CA LYS A 95 12.42 -7.79 -16.66
C LYS A 95 12.11 -9.22 -16.24
N PHE A 96 11.40 -9.36 -15.13
CA PHE A 96 10.83 -10.62 -14.65
C PHE A 96 9.43 -10.37 -14.12
N GLY A 97 8.69 -11.44 -13.85
CA GLY A 97 7.38 -11.36 -13.22
C GLY A 97 6.47 -12.49 -13.67
N ILE A 98 5.26 -12.54 -13.10
CA ILE A 98 4.29 -13.59 -13.39
C ILE A 98 3.02 -13.01 -14.03
N LYS A 99 2.36 -13.80 -14.88
CA LYS A 99 1.03 -13.48 -15.46
C LYS A 99 0.91 -12.04 -15.99
N GLY A 100 1.91 -11.59 -16.76
CA GLY A 100 1.91 -10.26 -17.40
C GLY A 100 2.39 -9.12 -16.51
N GLY A 101 2.81 -9.38 -15.27
CA GLY A 101 3.57 -8.43 -14.45
C GLY A 101 4.99 -8.29 -14.99
N GLU A 102 5.44 -7.07 -15.26
CA GLU A 102 6.81 -6.75 -15.66
C GLU A 102 7.49 -5.92 -14.57
N LYS A 103 8.36 -6.56 -13.79
CA LYS A 103 9.12 -5.97 -12.69
C LYS A 103 10.62 -6.01 -13.02
N THR A 104 11.40 -5.17 -12.36
CA THR A 104 12.88 -5.11 -12.53
C THR A 104 13.54 -5.20 -11.17
N ILE A 105 14.77 -5.71 -11.11
CA ILE A 105 15.51 -5.84 -9.83
C ILE A 105 15.66 -4.46 -9.17
N ILE A 106 15.95 -3.45 -9.97
CA ILE A 106 16.10 -2.07 -9.51
C ILE A 106 14.76 -1.49 -9.04
N GLY A 107 13.65 -1.83 -9.71
CA GLY A 107 12.30 -1.53 -9.24
C GLY A 107 12.01 -2.16 -7.88
N SER A 108 12.35 -3.43 -7.67
CA SER A 108 12.17 -4.09 -6.36
C SER A 108 13.04 -3.50 -5.25
N ILE A 109 14.24 -3.00 -5.57
CA ILE A 109 15.03 -2.19 -4.62
C ILE A 109 14.27 -0.89 -4.30
N GLY A 110 13.68 -0.23 -5.31
CA GLY A 110 12.81 0.92 -5.13
C GLY A 110 11.60 0.63 -4.23
N MET A 111 10.95 -0.52 -4.43
CA MET A 111 9.85 -1.02 -3.60
C MET A 111 10.28 -1.13 -2.13
N LEU A 112 11.39 -1.81 -1.87
CA LEU A 112 11.89 -2.03 -0.52
C LEU A 112 12.26 -0.72 0.17
N VAL A 113 13.05 0.12 -0.50
CA VAL A 113 13.51 1.41 0.06
C VAL A 113 12.34 2.36 0.26
N GLY A 114 11.42 2.44 -0.71
CA GLY A 114 10.22 3.27 -0.62
C GLY A 114 9.31 2.85 0.52
N SER A 115 9.10 1.54 0.68
CA SER A 115 8.30 0.98 1.77
C SER A 115 8.89 1.33 3.14
N ILE A 116 10.19 1.13 3.33
CA ILE A 116 10.88 1.45 4.59
C ILE A 116 10.83 2.95 4.86
N LEU A 117 11.19 3.77 3.87
CA LEU A 117 11.31 5.22 4.02
C LEU A 117 9.96 5.86 4.32
N VAL A 118 8.94 5.57 3.53
CA VAL A 118 7.61 6.19 3.70
C VAL A 118 6.94 5.68 4.97
N SER A 119 7.02 4.38 5.29
CA SER A 119 6.49 3.87 6.57
C SER A 119 7.16 4.55 7.77
N SER A 120 8.48 4.71 7.74
CA SER A 120 9.23 5.35 8.82
C SER A 120 8.86 6.83 8.98
N ILE A 121 8.73 7.56 7.86
CA ILE A 121 8.30 8.97 7.87
C ILE A 121 6.89 9.09 8.45
N LEU A 122 5.95 8.23 8.03
CA LEU A 122 4.59 8.25 8.55
C LEU A 122 4.57 7.97 10.04
N VAL A 123 5.29 6.95 10.52
CA VAL A 123 5.41 6.65 11.95
C VAL A 123 5.98 7.85 12.71
N LEU A 124 7.02 8.53 12.20
CA LEU A 124 7.59 9.72 12.84
C LEU A 124 6.62 10.92 12.89
N ILE A 125 5.82 11.12 11.85
CA ILE A 125 4.82 12.19 11.84
C ILE A 125 3.75 11.90 12.89
N PHE A 126 3.22 10.67 12.90
CA PHE A 126 2.14 10.30 13.82
C PHE A 126 2.61 10.06 15.26
N SER A 127 3.92 9.83 15.49
CA SER A 127 4.47 9.73 16.85
C SER A 127 4.38 11.03 17.64
N LEU A 128 4.19 12.17 16.96
CA LEU A 128 3.95 13.47 17.60
C LEU A 128 2.61 13.53 18.34
N GLU A 129 1.61 12.81 17.84
CA GLU A 129 0.25 12.77 18.39
C GLU A 129 -0.01 11.49 19.18
N VAL A 130 0.59 10.37 18.76
CA VAL A 130 0.46 9.04 19.36
C VAL A 130 1.83 8.60 19.87
N PRO A 131 2.21 8.89 21.13
CA PRO A 131 3.54 8.57 21.67
C PRO A 131 3.92 7.09 21.59
N GLN A 132 2.92 6.20 21.55
CA GLN A 132 3.09 4.76 21.39
C GLN A 132 3.70 4.38 20.04
N PHE A 133 3.54 5.21 18.99
CA PHE A 133 4.13 4.99 17.67
C PHE A 133 5.63 5.31 17.69
N ASN A 134 6.41 4.49 18.38
CA ASN A 134 7.84 4.68 18.50
C ASN A 134 8.58 4.03 17.32
N LEU A 135 9.34 4.83 16.55
CA LEU A 135 10.11 4.33 15.40
C LEU A 135 11.15 3.26 15.79
N ILE A 136 11.80 3.40 16.95
CA ILE A 136 12.82 2.43 17.41
C ILE A 136 12.18 1.06 17.64
N THR A 137 10.98 1.03 18.22
CA THR A 137 10.21 -0.22 18.40
C THR A 137 9.71 -0.77 17.06
N LEU A 138 9.29 0.12 16.14
CA LEU A 138 8.67 -0.27 14.88
C LEU A 138 9.66 -0.55 13.74
N ILE A 139 10.96 -0.28 13.90
CA ILE A 139 11.94 -0.41 12.81
C ILE A 139 12.03 -1.84 12.28
N LEU A 140 12.02 -2.84 13.17
CA LEU A 140 12.10 -4.23 12.75
C LEU A 140 10.81 -4.70 12.07
N PRO A 141 9.60 -4.45 12.63
CA PRO A 141 8.34 -4.66 11.91
C PRO A 141 8.31 -4.00 10.52
N ILE A 142 8.74 -2.73 10.41
CA ILE A 142 8.78 -2.00 9.13
C ILE A 142 9.67 -2.73 8.13
N ILE A 143 10.87 -3.16 8.52
CA ILE A 143 11.79 -3.88 7.64
C ILE A 143 11.18 -5.21 7.19
N VAL A 144 10.66 -6.01 8.13
CA VAL A 144 10.06 -7.33 7.82
C VAL A 144 8.88 -7.18 6.87
N VAL A 145 7.96 -6.27 7.18
CA VAL A 145 6.79 -5.98 6.35
C VAL A 145 7.21 -5.49 4.95
N SER A 146 8.20 -4.60 4.87
CA SER A 146 8.69 -4.08 3.58
C SER A 146 9.34 -5.16 2.71
N ILE A 147 10.08 -6.10 3.32
CA ILE A 147 10.65 -7.25 2.61
C ILE A 147 9.53 -8.13 2.05
N VAL A 148 8.53 -8.47 2.87
CA VAL A 148 7.41 -9.30 2.42
C VAL A 148 6.60 -8.61 1.33
N ALA A 149 6.30 -7.31 1.49
CA ALA A 149 5.61 -6.51 0.49
C ALA A 149 6.39 -6.50 -0.84
N THR A 150 7.72 -6.39 -0.80
CA THR A 150 8.58 -6.42 -2.00
C THR A 150 8.54 -7.79 -2.69
N VAL A 151 8.57 -8.89 -1.93
CA VAL A 151 8.45 -10.25 -2.49
C VAL A 151 7.07 -10.45 -3.11
N VAL A 152 6.02 -9.99 -2.44
CA VAL A 152 4.64 -10.12 -2.95
C VAL A 152 4.44 -9.28 -4.20
N GLU A 153 4.94 -8.05 -4.23
CA GLU A 153 4.94 -7.18 -5.41
C GLU A 153 5.63 -7.85 -6.61
N ALA A 154 6.82 -8.41 -6.39
CA ALA A 154 7.59 -9.13 -7.40
C ALA A 154 6.87 -10.37 -7.95
N LEU A 155 6.02 -10.99 -7.14
CA LEU A 155 5.24 -12.19 -7.46
C LEU A 155 3.77 -11.88 -7.76
N SER A 156 3.37 -10.62 -7.91
CA SER A 156 1.98 -10.27 -8.15
C SER A 156 1.66 -10.18 -9.65
N PRO A 157 0.52 -10.74 -10.10
CA PRO A 157 0.00 -10.46 -11.43
C PRO A 157 -0.26 -8.96 -11.63
N LYS A 158 -0.20 -8.52 -12.89
CA LYS A 158 -0.47 -7.13 -13.25
C LYS A 158 -1.85 -6.69 -12.74
N GLY A 159 -1.89 -5.54 -12.07
CA GLY A 159 -3.12 -4.85 -11.69
C GLY A 159 -3.77 -5.31 -10.39
N ILE A 160 -3.23 -6.32 -9.70
CA ILE A 160 -3.74 -6.77 -8.38
C ILE A 160 -2.71 -6.65 -7.26
N ASP A 161 -1.51 -6.17 -7.56
CA ASP A 161 -0.39 -6.00 -6.64
C ASP A 161 -0.74 -5.19 -5.39
N ASN A 162 -1.43 -4.06 -5.54
CA ASN A 162 -1.83 -3.26 -4.38
C ASN A 162 -2.74 -4.03 -3.40
N PHE A 163 -3.63 -4.88 -3.92
CA PHE A 163 -4.50 -5.70 -3.09
C PHE A 163 -3.77 -6.89 -2.45
N THR A 164 -2.87 -7.56 -3.19
CA THR A 164 -2.07 -8.66 -2.64
C THR A 164 -1.08 -8.17 -1.59
N ILE A 165 -0.45 -7.01 -1.81
CA ILE A 165 0.42 -6.35 -0.83
C ILE A 165 -0.39 -6.02 0.44
N PHE A 166 -1.55 -5.39 0.31
CA PHE A 166 -2.44 -5.11 1.44
C PHE A 166 -2.71 -6.36 2.30
N LEU A 167 -3.13 -7.46 1.67
CA LEU A 167 -3.40 -8.72 2.36
C LEU A 167 -2.14 -9.31 3.01
N ALA A 168 -1.01 -9.25 2.33
CA ALA A 168 0.26 -9.77 2.83
C ALA A 168 0.74 -9.02 4.07
N VAL A 169 0.63 -7.68 4.06
CA VAL A 169 1.01 -6.85 5.21
C VAL A 169 0.13 -7.19 6.42
N ILE A 170 -1.19 -7.29 6.23
CA ILE A 170 -2.11 -7.70 7.32
C ILE A 170 -1.72 -9.07 7.87
N PHE A 171 -1.47 -10.04 6.98
CA PHE A 171 -1.09 -11.39 7.39
C PHE A 171 0.21 -11.40 8.20
N VAL A 172 1.22 -10.64 7.79
CA VAL A 172 2.48 -10.50 8.53
C VAL A 172 2.23 -9.86 9.90
N ILE A 173 1.42 -8.80 9.97
CA ILE A 173 1.13 -8.14 11.25
C ILE A 173 0.40 -9.08 12.20
N LEU A 174 -0.58 -9.87 11.72
CA LEU A 174 -1.25 -10.88 12.54
C LEU A 174 -0.28 -11.95 13.07
N ILE A 175 0.70 -12.37 12.25
CA ILE A 175 1.76 -13.27 12.71
C ILE A 175 2.62 -12.62 13.79
N LEU A 176 2.99 -11.35 13.62
CA LEU A 176 3.78 -10.63 14.61
C LEU A 176 3.00 -10.45 15.91
N GLU A 177 1.73 -10.08 15.85
CA GLU A 177 0.87 -9.93 17.03
C GLU A 177 0.72 -11.24 17.81
N LEU A 178 0.40 -12.34 17.12
CA LEU A 178 0.09 -13.63 17.76
C LEU A 178 1.34 -14.42 18.17
N GLY A 179 2.39 -14.37 17.35
CA GLY A 179 3.60 -15.18 17.54
C GLY A 179 4.76 -14.43 18.20
N PHE A 180 4.77 -13.09 18.08
CA PHE A 180 5.92 -12.25 18.43
C PHE A 180 5.49 -10.91 19.07
N PRO A 181 4.65 -10.91 20.12
CA PRO A 181 4.01 -9.69 20.65
C PRO A 181 5.00 -8.62 21.12
N GLU A 182 6.21 -9.01 21.52
CA GLU A 182 7.32 -8.08 21.85
C GLU A 182 7.72 -7.19 20.67
N PHE A 183 7.55 -7.68 19.43
CA PHE A 183 7.86 -6.95 18.21
C PHE A 183 6.66 -6.17 17.66
N TRP A 184 5.43 -6.55 18.03
CA TRP A 184 4.22 -5.84 17.63
C TRP A 184 3.26 -5.67 18.83
N PRO A 185 3.47 -4.64 19.66
CA PRO A 185 2.68 -4.41 20.87
C PRO A 185 1.32 -3.73 20.61
N PHE A 186 0.82 -3.74 19.37
CA PHE A 186 -0.41 -3.06 18.97
C PHE A 186 -1.49 -4.08 18.61
N ALA A 187 -2.29 -4.47 19.59
CA ALA A 187 -3.35 -5.44 19.39
C ALA A 187 -4.48 -4.89 18.50
N TYR A 188 -5.10 -5.75 17.70
CA TYR A 188 -6.34 -5.39 17.03
C TYR A 188 -7.52 -5.46 18.01
N SER A 189 -8.14 -4.32 18.29
CA SER A 189 -9.45 -4.25 18.94
C SER A 189 -10.52 -4.07 17.86
N PHE A 190 -11.06 -5.19 17.38
CA PHE A 190 -12.23 -5.17 16.48
C PHE A 190 -13.53 -4.94 17.26
#